data_AF-A0A2V6PG35-F1
#
_entry.id   AF-A0A2V6PG35-F1
#
_cell.length_a   1.000
_cell.length_b   1.000
_cell.length_c   1.000
_cell.angle_alpha   90.00
_cell.angle_beta   90.00
_cell.angle_gamma   90.00
#
_symmetry.space_group_name_H-M   'P 1'
#
loop_
_entity.id
_entity.type
_entity.pdbx_description
1 polymer ?
#
loop_
_entity_poly.entity_id
_entity_poly.type
_entity_poly.pdbx_seq_one_letter_code
_entity_poly.pdbx_strand_id
1 'polypeptide(L)'
;MQSFLNDIEPLKQAALAELKAAPDLAALAAHREELELKAALPKQPTDFTLPGRRRALGRLHPLTLVTDDIVRSFRRIGFNVADGPEIEDEYHCFDALNTPADHPARDT
;
A
#
# COMPACT_ATOMS: atom_id res chain seq x y z
N MET A 1 -45.31 33.52 39.74
CA MET A 1 -44.32 32.46 40.01
C MET A 1 -43.29 32.29 38.89
N GLN A 2 -43.65 32.42 37.61
CA GLN A 2 -42.70 32.32 36.49
C GLN A 2 -41.70 33.49 36.36
N SER A 3 -42.04 34.69 36.85
CA SER A 3 -41.14 35.86 36.79
C SER A 3 -39.88 35.70 37.66
N PHE A 4 -40.03 35.20 38.89
CA PHE A 4 -38.92 34.98 39.82
C PHE A 4 -37.93 33.89 39.35
N LEU A 5 -38.40 32.91 38.58
CA LEU A 5 -37.54 31.88 37.97
C LEU A 5 -36.64 32.51 36.90
N ASN A 6 -37.23 33.32 36.02
CA ASN A 6 -36.50 34.01 34.94
C ASN A 6 -35.41 34.97 35.45
N ASP A 7 -35.56 35.53 36.66
CA ASP A 7 -34.55 36.40 37.28
C ASP A 7 -33.38 35.60 37.90
N ILE A 8 -33.58 34.31 38.22
CA ILE A 8 -32.58 33.42 38.80
C ILE A 8 -31.76 32.71 37.72
N GLU A 9 -32.36 32.40 36.56
CA GLU A 9 -31.68 31.84 35.39
C GLU A 9 -30.36 32.56 35.02
N PRO A 10 -30.31 33.90 34.87
CA PRO A 10 -29.07 34.59 34.51
C PRO A 10 -28.04 34.59 35.64
N LEU A 11 -28.46 34.68 36.91
CA LEU A 11 -27.58 34.56 38.08
C LEU A 11 -26.94 33.17 38.17
N LYS A 12 -27.73 32.12 37.89
CA LYS A 12 -27.24 30.74 37.79
C LYS A 12 -26.22 30.61 36.68
N GLN A 13 -26.48 31.17 35.50
CA GLN A 13 -25.54 31.15 34.36
C GLN A 13 -24.24 31.89 34.67
N ALA A 14 -24.30 33.04 35.34
CA ALA A 14 -23.12 33.81 35.75
C ALA A 14 -22.27 33.06 36.78
N ALA A 15 -22.87 32.48 37.81
CA ALA A 15 -22.17 31.66 38.79
C ALA A 15 -21.53 30.42 38.15
N LEU A 16 -22.20 29.81 37.17
CA LEU A 16 -21.67 28.67 36.41
C LEU A 16 -20.51 29.08 35.48
N ALA A 17 -20.55 30.30 34.93
CA ALA A 17 -19.47 30.86 34.14
C ALA A 17 -18.24 31.18 35.00
N GLU A 18 -18.41 31.77 36.18
CA GLU A 18 -17.32 31.98 37.15
C GLU A 18 -16.71 30.67 37.61
N LEU A 19 -17.53 29.66 37.91
CA LEU A 19 -17.05 28.33 38.29
C LEU A 19 -16.23 27.67 37.16
N LYS A 20 -16.64 27.87 35.90
CA LYS A 20 -15.91 27.40 34.71
C LYS A 20 -14.66 28.22 34.39
N ALA A 21 -14.64 29.50 34.75
CA ALA A 21 -13.51 30.41 34.58
C ALA A 21 -12.48 30.29 35.72
N ALA A 22 -12.79 29.53 36.78
CA ALA A 22 -11.87 29.26 37.86
C ALA A 22 -10.60 28.57 37.31
N PRO A 23 -9.40 29.11 37.58
CA PRO A 23 -8.14 28.61 37.02
C PRO A 23 -7.85 27.16 37.42
N ASP A 24 -8.38 26.73 38.56
CA ASP A 24 -8.25 25.35 39.07
C ASP A 24 -8.95 24.33 38.18
N LEU A 25 -10.09 24.68 37.57
CA LEU A 25 -10.86 23.77 36.71
C LEU A 25 -10.15 23.58 35.36
N ALA A 26 -9.54 24.64 34.82
CA ALA A 26 -8.68 24.57 33.65
C ALA A 26 -7.39 23.77 33.92
N ALA A 27 -6.77 23.96 35.09
CA ALA A 27 -5.59 23.20 35.51
C ALA A 27 -5.90 21.70 35.69
N LEU A 28 -7.06 21.36 36.27
CA LEU A 28 -7.54 19.99 36.41
C LEU A 28 -7.83 19.33 35.07
N ALA A 29 -8.41 20.06 34.11
CA ALA A 29 -8.65 19.57 32.76
C ALA A 29 -7.32 19.26 32.04
N ALA A 30 -6.35 20.17 32.09
CA ALA A 30 -5.02 19.95 31.51
C ALA A 30 -4.29 18.75 32.13
N HIS A 31 -4.36 18.59 33.46
CA HIS A 31 -3.77 17.44 34.13
C HIS A 31 -4.47 16.13 33.78
N ARG A 32 -5.79 16.16 33.63
CA ARG A 32 -6.55 15.00 33.18
C ARG A 32 -6.13 14.58 31.76
N GLU A 33 -6.02 15.52 30.83
CA GLU A 33 -5.56 15.25 29.46
C GLU A 33 -4.14 14.64 29.46
N GLU A 34 -3.24 15.17 30.30
CA GLU A 34 -1.88 14.66 30.42
C GLU A 34 -1.83 13.23 30.97
N LEU A 35 -2.69 12.90 31.94
CA LEU A 35 -2.83 11.56 32.49
C LEU A 35 -3.46 10.59 31.49
N GLU A 36 -4.47 11.02 30.73
CA GLU A 36 -5.09 10.23 29.67
C GLU A 36 -4.07 9.90 28.56
N LEU A 37 -3.24 10.87 28.18
CA LEU A 37 -2.18 10.67 27.19
C LEU A 37 -1.12 9.69 27.68
N LYS A 38 -0.68 9.81 28.95
CA LYS A 38 0.26 8.87 29.58
C LYS A 38 -0.32 7.47 29.72
N ALA A 39 -1.62 7.34 29.96
CA ALA A 39 -2.31 6.05 30.06
C ALA A 39 -2.51 5.38 28.69
N ALA A 40 -2.63 6.15 27.61
CA ALA A 40 -2.78 5.65 26.25
C ALA A 40 -1.47 5.11 25.64
N LEU A 41 -0.31 5.45 26.23
CA LEU A 41 0.98 4.92 25.79
C LEU A 41 1.08 3.41 26.04
N PRO A 42 1.69 2.65 25.11
CA PRO A 42 1.89 1.23 25.30
C PRO A 42 2.77 0.99 26.53
N LYS A 43 2.31 0.10 27.42
CA LYS A 43 3.01 -0.26 28.67
C LYS A 43 4.38 -0.88 28.44
N GLN A 44 4.62 -1.42 27.25
CA GLN A 44 5.89 -1.99 26.84
C GLN A 44 6.40 -1.29 25.59
N PRO A 45 7.73 -1.07 25.47
CA PRO A 45 8.32 -0.53 24.26
C PRO A 45 8.02 -1.47 23.09
N THR A 46 7.46 -0.93 22.01
CA THR A 46 7.21 -1.70 20.80
C THR A 46 8.51 -1.83 20.01
N ASP A 47 8.91 -3.06 19.71
CA ASP A 47 10.06 -3.32 18.85
C ASP A 47 9.66 -3.14 17.37
N PHE A 48 10.13 -2.05 16.77
CA PHE A 48 9.87 -1.71 15.37
C PHE A 48 10.67 -2.56 14.36
N THR A 49 11.61 -3.39 14.83
CA THR A 49 12.38 -4.29 13.96
C THR A 49 11.66 -5.61 13.68
N LEU A 50 10.61 -5.93 14.45
CA LEU A 50 9.85 -7.16 14.28
C LEU A 50 9.24 -7.25 12.87
N PRO A 51 9.28 -8.45 12.25
CA PRO A 51 8.63 -8.65 10.96
C PRO A 51 7.12 -8.45 11.12
N GLY A 52 6.61 -7.38 10.50
CA GLY A 52 5.18 -7.14 10.42
C GLY A 52 4.45 -8.25 9.65
N ARG A 53 3.12 -8.29 9.76
CA ARG A 53 2.29 -9.22 8.97
C ARG A 53 2.33 -8.82 7.50
N ARG A 54 3.06 -9.57 6.67
CA ARG A 54 3.20 -9.34 5.23
C ARG A 54 2.39 -10.36 4.44
N ARG A 55 1.83 -9.93 3.31
CA ARG A 55 1.28 -10.83 2.30
C ARG A 55 2.43 -11.40 1.46
N ALA A 56 2.32 -12.65 1.04
CA ALA A 56 3.28 -13.23 0.11
C ALA A 56 3.22 -12.47 -1.22
N LEU A 57 4.40 -12.06 -1.72
CA LEU A 57 4.54 -11.48 -3.05
C LEU A 57 4.83 -12.60 -4.06
N GLY A 58 4.25 -12.49 -5.25
CA GLY A 58 4.56 -13.37 -6.36
C GLY A 58 6.00 -13.17 -6.87
N ARG A 59 6.44 -14.11 -7.70
CA ARG A 59 7.73 -14.09 -8.40
C ARG A 59 7.48 -14.37 -9.87
N LEU A 60 8.32 -13.81 -10.74
CA LEU A 60 8.32 -14.20 -12.16
C LEU A 60 8.88 -15.61 -12.31
N HIS A 61 8.40 -16.33 -13.32
CA HIS A 61 8.96 -17.64 -13.67
C HIS A 61 10.41 -17.47 -14.14
N PRO A 62 11.34 -18.39 -13.82
CA PRO A 62 12.74 -18.28 -14.24
C PRO A 62 12.92 -18.10 -15.74
N LEU A 63 12.10 -18.76 -16.58
CA LEU A 63 12.14 -18.57 -18.02
C LEU A 63 11.84 -17.12 -18.43
N THR A 64 10.85 -16.48 -17.81
CA THR A 64 10.53 -15.07 -18.08
C THR A 64 11.69 -14.15 -17.72
N LEU A 65 12.39 -14.43 -16.61
CA LEU A 65 13.56 -13.65 -16.19
C LEU A 65 14.70 -13.75 -17.21
N VAL A 66 14.99 -14.97 -17.68
CA VAL A 66 16.06 -15.20 -18.67
C VAL A 66 15.70 -14.59 -20.03
N THR A 67 14.46 -14.76 -20.49
CA THR A 67 13.98 -14.15 -21.74
C THR A 67 14.08 -12.63 -21.70
N ASP A 68 13.67 -11.98 -20.60
CA ASP A 68 13.77 -10.53 -20.45
C ASP A 68 15.23 -10.05 -20.46
N ASP A 69 16.14 -10.80 -19.82
CA ASP A 69 17.56 -10.46 -19.81
C ASP A 69 18.21 -10.54 -21.21
N ILE A 70 17.86 -11.60 -21.97
CA ILE A 70 18.28 -11.75 -23.37
C ILE A 70 17.75 -10.59 -24.20
N VAL A 71 16.43 -10.34 -24.15
CA VAL A 71 15.78 -9.26 -24.90
C VAL A 71 16.39 -7.90 -24.57
N ARG A 72 16.63 -7.62 -23.29
CA ARG A 72 17.26 -6.38 -22.83
C ARG A 72 18.66 -6.18 -23.41
N SER A 73 19.44 -7.26 -23.47
CA SER A 73 20.80 -7.22 -24.01
C SER A 73 20.81 -6.87 -25.50
N PHE A 74 19.93 -7.50 -26.30
CA PHE A 74 19.85 -7.24 -27.75
C PHE A 74 19.22 -5.87 -28.08
N ARG A 75 18.24 -5.41 -27.30
CA ARG A 75 17.67 -4.06 -27.43
C ARG A 75 18.74 -2.97 -27.31
N ARG A 76 19.73 -3.17 -26.45
CA ARG A 76 20.84 -2.21 -26.28
C ARG A 76 21.71 -2.05 -27.54
N ILE A 77 21.71 -3.05 -28.41
CA ILE A 77 22.48 -3.07 -29.66
C ILE A 77 21.61 -2.61 -30.86
N GLY A 78 20.34 -2.26 -30.63
CA GLY A 78 19.42 -1.72 -31.63
C GLY A 78 18.51 -2.75 -32.30
N PHE A 79 18.44 -3.98 -31.77
CA PHE A 79 17.47 -4.98 -32.25
C PHE A 79 16.07 -4.69 -31.72
N ASN A 80 15.07 -5.03 -32.54
CA ASN A 80 13.65 -4.98 -32.17
C ASN A 80 13.12 -6.37 -31.83
N VAL A 81 12.13 -6.43 -30.94
CA VAL A 81 11.43 -7.68 -30.60
C VAL A 81 10.26 -7.86 -31.56
N ALA A 82 10.13 -9.05 -32.12
CA ALA A 82 9.01 -9.45 -32.96
C ALA A 82 8.45 -10.77 -32.40
N ASP A 83 7.12 -10.85 -32.30
CA ASP A 83 6.39 -12.05 -31.92
C ASP A 83 5.74 -12.67 -33.17
N GLY A 84 5.53 -13.98 -33.14
CA GLY A 84 4.87 -14.75 -34.19
C GLY A 84 3.84 -15.72 -33.61
N PRO A 85 2.99 -16.34 -34.44
CA PRO A 85 2.05 -17.36 -34.00
C PRO A 85 2.79 -18.63 -33.54
N GLU A 86 2.21 -19.35 -32.58
CA GLU A 86 2.78 -20.63 -32.10
C GLU A 86 2.52 -21.79 -33.08
N ILE A 87 1.42 -21.69 -33.85
CA ILE A 87 1.09 -22.64 -34.92
C ILE A 87 1.41 -21.96 -36.24
N GLU A 88 2.39 -22.50 -36.95
CA GLU A 88 2.90 -22.00 -38.22
C GLU A 88 2.64 -22.98 -39.36
N ASP A 89 2.72 -22.48 -40.60
CA ASP A 89 2.59 -23.30 -41.80
C ASP A 89 3.94 -23.94 -42.21
N GLU A 90 3.87 -24.89 -43.15
CA GLU A 90 5.06 -25.60 -43.66
C GLU A 90 6.04 -24.64 -44.36
N TYR A 91 5.53 -23.57 -44.96
CA TYR A 91 6.32 -22.63 -45.71
C TYR A 91 7.26 -21.82 -44.81
N HIS A 92 6.73 -21.20 -43.74
CA HIS A 92 7.50 -20.36 -42.83
C HIS A 92 8.43 -21.17 -41.92
N CYS A 93 8.03 -22.38 -41.53
CA CYS A 93 8.87 -23.27 -40.74
C CYS A 93 10.01 -23.91 -41.54
N PHE A 94 9.81 -24.16 -42.85
CA PHE A 94 10.75 -25.00 -43.60
C PHE A 94 11.11 -24.51 -45.00
N ASP A 95 10.15 -24.30 -45.91
CA ASP A 95 10.44 -23.98 -47.32
C ASP A 95 11.26 -22.69 -47.45
N ALA A 96 10.85 -21.64 -46.72
CA ALA A 96 11.51 -20.34 -46.71
C ALA A 96 12.91 -20.38 -46.05
N LEU A 97 13.18 -21.39 -45.22
CA LEU A 97 14.45 -21.60 -44.52
C LEU A 97 15.38 -22.57 -45.25
N ASN A 98 15.13 -22.83 -46.55
CA ASN A 98 15.95 -23.68 -47.41
C ASN A 98 16.05 -25.14 -46.92
N THR A 99 14.97 -25.66 -46.34
CA THR A 99 14.87 -27.07 -45.96
C THR A 99 13.81 -27.74 -46.85
N PRO A 100 14.15 -28.44 -47.94
CA PRO A 100 13.16 -29.09 -48.82
C PRO A 100 12.49 -30.30 -48.15
N ALA A 101 11.44 -30.84 -48.77
CA ALA A 101 10.64 -31.95 -48.25
C ALA A 101 11.47 -33.18 -47.83
N ASP A 102 12.50 -33.54 -48.60
CA ASP A 102 13.36 -34.70 -48.33
C ASP A 102 14.52 -34.41 -47.35
N HIS A 103 14.52 -33.25 -46.68
CA HIS A 103 15.59 -32.86 -45.76
C HIS A 103 15.41 -33.57 -44.40
N PRO A 104 16.47 -34.16 -43.80
CA PRO A 104 16.37 -34.89 -42.53
C PRO A 104 15.93 -34.02 -41.34
N ALA A 105 15.98 -32.69 -41.48
CA ALA A 105 15.42 -31.78 -40.47
C ALA A 105 13.89 -31.67 -40.49
N ARG A 106 13.21 -32.21 -41.52
CA ARG A 106 11.74 -32.33 -41.60
C ARG A 106 11.23 -33.69 -41.13
N ASP A 107 12.11 -34.66 -40.88
CA ASP A 107 11.70 -36.04 -40.62
C ASP A 107 10.89 -36.13 -39.31
N THR A 108 9.72 -36.77 -39.46
CA THR A 108 8.78 -37.21 -38.40
C THR A 108 9.30 -38.37 -37.59
#